data_AF-A0A318CH92-F1
#
_entry.id   AF-A0A318CH92-F1
#
_cell.length_a   1.000
_cell.length_b   1.000
_cell.length_c   1.000
_cell.angle_alpha   90.00
_cell.angle_beta   90.00
_cell.angle_gamma   90.00
#
_symmetry.space_group_name_H-M   'P 1'
#
loop_
_entity.id
_entity.type
_entity.pdbx_description
1 polymer ?
#
loop_
_entity_poly.entity_id
_entity_poly.type
_entity_poly.pdbx_seq_one_letter_code
_entity_poly.pdbx_strand_id
1 'polypeptide(L)' 'MIVRDGVILSWCIGVYRSDDRVEAGLEMVAEYRKRGFGLAVSRAYTNEFLSRGLIIDWLCNYENLPSI' A
#
# COMPACT_ATOMS: atom_id res chain seq x y z
N MET A 1 -7.31 -3.94 -2.61
CA MET A 1 -8.08 -2.70 -2.32
C MET A 1 -9.28 -3.06 -1.44
N ILE A 2 -9.80 -2.10 -0.67
CA ILE A 2 -11.05 -2.24 0.11
C ILE A 2 -12.06 -1.22 -0.42
N VAL A 3 -13.25 -1.71 -0.76
CA VAL A 3 -14.35 -0.93 -1.35
C VAL A 3 -15.60 -1.09 -0.49
N ARG A 4 -16.33 0.01 -0.28
CA ARG A 4 -17.62 0.01 0.40
C ARG A 4 -18.56 0.98 -0.30
N ASP A 5 -19.76 0.52 -0.66
CA ASP A 5 -20.80 1.34 -1.30
C ASP A 5 -20.29 2.10 -2.53
N GLY A 6 -19.44 1.45 -3.34
CA GLY A 6 -18.82 2.03 -4.54
C GLY A 6 -17.62 2.95 -4.29
N VAL A 7 -17.25 3.21 -3.03
CA VAL A 7 -16.12 4.06 -2.65
C VAL A 7 -14.90 3.21 -2.31
N ILE A 8 -13.74 3.53 -2.90
CA ILE A 8 -12.47 2.92 -2.50
C ILE A 8 -12.02 3.56 -1.19
N LEU A 9 -12.09 2.80 -0.10
CA LEU A 9 -11.71 3.28 1.23
C LEU A 9 -10.20 3.27 1.43
N SER A 10 -9.52 2.24 0.89
CA SER A 10 -8.06 2.12 0.93
C SER A 10 -7.55 1.26 -0.21
N TRP A 11 -6.37 1.58 -0.71
CA TRP A 11 -5.70 0.84 -1.79
C TRP A 11 -4.20 0.82 -1.56
N CYS A 12 -3.55 -0.21 -2.10
CA CYS A 12 -2.10 -0.28 -2.25
C CYS A 12 -1.77 -0.72 -3.68
N ILE A 13 -0.90 0.02 -4.36
CA ILE A 13 -0.58 -0.16 -5.79
C ILE A 13 0.93 -0.08 -6.02
N GLY A 14 1.38 -0.54 -7.19
CA GLY A 14 2.75 -0.31 -7.65
C GLY A 14 2.84 1.06 -8.34
N VAL A 15 3.59 2.00 -7.76
CA VAL A 15 3.82 3.34 -8.34
C VAL A 15 4.99 3.36 -9.33
N TYR A 16 5.99 2.53 -9.10
CA TYR A 16 7.09 2.27 -10.02
C TYR A 16 7.42 0.77 -10.04
N ARG A 17 7.96 0.27 -11.15
CA ARG A 17 8.33 -1.14 -11.33
C ARG A 17 9.57 -1.29 -12.19
N SER A 18 10.49 -2.14 -11.75
CA SER A 18 11.63 -2.66 -12.53
C SER A 18 11.57 -4.19 -12.59
N ASP A 19 12.62 -4.81 -13.13
CA ASP A 19 12.71 -6.26 -13.30
C ASP A 19 12.56 -7.01 -11.97
N ASP A 20 13.22 -6.53 -10.92
CA ASP A 20 13.30 -7.16 -9.60
C ASP A 20 12.68 -6.33 -8.47
N ARG A 21 12.16 -5.12 -8.75
CA ARG A 21 11.59 -4.23 -7.73
C ARG A 21 10.22 -3.69 -8.09
N VAL A 22 9.46 -3.35 -7.05
CA VAL A 22 8.22 -2.59 -7.16
C VAL A 22 8.09 -1.62 -6.00
N GLU A 23 7.78 -0.37 -6.29
CA GLU A 23 7.54 0.66 -5.28
C GLU A 23 6.06 0.66 -4.88
N ALA A 24 5.79 0.58 -3.57
CA ALA A 24 4.44 0.57 -3.03
C ALA A 24 3.92 1.99 -2.79
N GLY A 25 2.75 2.30 -3.36
CA GLY A 25 1.93 3.44 -2.99
C GLY A 25 0.76 2.99 -2.12
N LEU A 26 0.47 3.71 -1.04
CA LEU A 26 -0.64 3.44 -0.13
C LEU A 26 -1.45 4.72 0.12
N GLU A 27 -2.78 4.64 0.02
CA GLU A 27 -3.66 5.73 0.44
C GLU A 27 -4.92 5.19 1.13
N MET A 28 -5.54 6.06 1.93
CA MET A 28 -6.79 5.82 2.60
C MET A 28 -7.57 7.10 2.83
N VAL A 29 -8.88 7.01 2.59
CA VAL A 29 -9.85 8.04 2.97
C VAL A 29 -9.69 8.37 4.47
N ALA A 30 -9.53 9.66 4.78
CA ALA A 30 -9.04 10.13 6.09
C ALA A 30 -9.90 9.64 7.27
N GLU A 31 -11.22 9.61 7.10
CA GLU A 31 -12.23 9.20 8.07
C GLU A 31 -12.13 7.71 8.44
N TYR A 32 -11.44 6.92 7.62
CA TYR A 32 -11.26 5.48 7.79
C TYR A 32 -9.86 5.10 8.31
N ARG A 33 -8.98 6.09 8.54
CA ARG A 33 -7.64 5.87 9.12
C ARG A 33 -7.73 5.25 10.51
N LYS A 34 -6.64 4.57 10.92
CA LYS A 34 -6.51 3.85 12.21
C LYS A 34 -7.52 2.71 12.42
N ARG A 35 -8.10 2.17 11.33
CA ARG A 35 -9.01 1.00 11.36
C ARG A 35 -8.40 -0.28 10.78
N GLY A 36 -7.08 -0.30 10.56
CA GLY A 36 -6.36 -1.47 10.03
C GLY A 36 -6.47 -1.69 8.52
N PHE A 37 -7.24 -0.88 7.79
CA PHE A 37 -7.39 -1.04 6.33
C PHE A 37 -6.10 -0.88 5.55
N GLY A 38 -5.23 0.03 5.98
CA GLY A 38 -3.94 0.30 5.32
C GLY A 38 -3.03 -0.92 5.43
N LEU A 39 -2.96 -1.50 6.62
CA LEU A 39 -2.26 -2.76 6.88
C LEU A 39 -2.85 -3.92 6.07
N ALA A 40 -4.18 -4.01 5.96
CA ALA A 40 -4.83 -5.09 5.21
C ALA A 40 -4.49 -5.02 3.71
N VAL A 41 -4.58 -3.83 3.09
CA VAL A 41 -4.27 -3.69 1.66
C VAL A 41 -2.77 -3.77 1.37
N SER A 42 -1.92 -3.21 2.24
CA SER A 42 -0.47 -3.33 2.07
C SER A 42 -0.01 -4.77 2.26
N ARG A 43 -0.53 -5.51 3.25
CA ARG A 43 -0.20 -6.94 3.42
C ARG A 43 -0.57 -7.78 2.19
N ALA A 44 -1.76 -7.56 1.62
CA ALA A 44 -2.16 -8.26 0.40
C ALA A 44 -1.21 -7.95 -0.76
N TYR A 45 -0.85 -6.68 -0.94
CA TYR A 45 0.13 -6.23 -1.93
C TYR A 45 1.52 -6.85 -1.69
N THR A 46 2.02 -6.80 -0.46
CA THR A 46 3.35 -7.29 -0.10
C THR A 46 3.45 -8.79 -0.32
N ASN A 47 2.44 -9.56 0.08
CA ASN A 47 2.41 -11.01 -0.14
C ASN A 47 2.45 -11.36 -1.64
N GLU A 48 1.68 -10.64 -2.47
CA GLU A 48 1.64 -10.85 -3.91
C GLU A 48 3.03 -10.71 -4.54
N PHE A 49 3.74 -9.62 -4.24
CA PHE A 49 5.02 -9.34 -4.89
C PHE A 49 6.22 -10.06 -4.27
N LEU A 50 6.20 -10.30 -2.95
CA LEU A 50 7.19 -11.18 -2.33
C LEU A 50 7.08 -12.62 -2.86
N SER A 51 5.86 -13.13 -3.10
CA SER A 51 5.68 -14.47 -3.67
C SER A 51 6.23 -14.60 -5.10
N ARG A 52 6.38 -13.48 -5.80
CA ARG A 52 6.97 -13.37 -7.15
C ARG A 52 8.48 -13.11 -7.12
N GLY A 53 9.09 -13.07 -5.92
CA GLY A 53 10.52 -12.84 -5.74
C GLY A 53 10.97 -11.40 -5.91
N LEU A 54 10.05 -10.42 -5.86
CA LEU A 54 10.41 -9.01 -6.02
C LEU A 54 10.78 -8.37 -4.68
N ILE A 55 11.66 -7.38 -4.75
CA ILE A 55 11.94 -6.44 -3.67
C ILE A 55 10.85 -5.35 -3.70
N ILE A 56 10.34 -5.00 -2.52
CA ILE A 56 9.32 -3.96 -2.39
C ILE A 56 9.97 -2.72 -1.80
N ASP A 57 9.94 -1.63 -2.56
CA ASP A 57 10.38 -0.32 -2.10
C ASP A 57 9.23 0.42 -1.43
N TRP A 58 9.55 1.10 -0.33
CA TRP A 58 8.62 1.96 0.39
C TRP A 58 9.26 3.34 0.53
N LEU A 59 8.80 4.28 -0.29
CA LEU A 59 9.25 5.66 -0.26
C LEU A 59 8.20 6.51 0.43
N CYS A 60 8.60 7.17 1.51
CA CYS A 60 7.78 8.16 2.20
C CYS A 60 8.61 9.39 2.51
N ASN A 61 7.96 10.56 2.49
CA ASN A 61 8.57 11.77 3.02
C ASN A 61 8.90 11.56 4.50
N TYR A 62 10.10 11.97 4.95
CA TYR A 62 10.54 11.85 6.34
C TYR A 62 9.61 12.55 7.35
N GLU A 63 8.84 13.54 6.90
CA GLU A 63 7.84 14.24 7.70
C GLU A 63 6.55 13.43 7.88
N ASN A 64 6.33 12.39 7.06
CA ASN A 64 5.17 11.51 7.14
C ASN A 64 5.40 10.38 8.15
N LEU A 65 5.56 10.73 9.43
CA LEU A 65 5.77 9.78 10.52
C LEU A 65 4.77 8.62 10.57
N PRO A 66 3.47 8.79 10.27
CA PRO A 66 2.54 7.65 10.22
C PRO A 66 2.84 6.60 9.15
N SER A 67 3.71 6.92 8.18
CA SER A 67 4.08 6.07 7.04
C SER A 67 5.48 5.45 7.19
N ILE A 68 6.20 5.77 8.26
CA ILE A 68 7.49 5.17 8.65
C ILE A 68 7.20 4.03 9.63
#